data_AF-A0A2Z3GUC1-F1
#
_entry.id   AF-A0A2Z3GUC1-F1
#
_cell.length_a   1.000
_cell.length_b   1.000
_cell.length_c   1.000
_cell.angle_alpha   90.00
_cell.angle_beta   90.00
_cell.angle_gamma   90.00
#
_symmetry.space_group_name_H-M   'P 1'
#
loop_
_entity.id
_entity.type
_entity.pdbx_description
1 polymer ?
#
loop_
_entity_poly.entity_id
_entity_poly.type
_entity_poly.pdbx_seq_one_letter_code
_entity_poly.pdbx_strand_id
1 'polypeptide(L)'
;MPSIFSRIVSGELPAYKVAEDGQHLAFLDITPLVEGHTLVIPKQEIDYIFDMTPDALAALHVFAQRVAKGVAAAVPCKRIGVAVIGLEVPHAHIHLIPMNKVSDMNFANPKISVPAARMAELAAAIAAKVDGGSGLAEAEAARAPAAPTDDPTVQQLQKLCTGLRFVSESDAPLEPVSYAAPAGALAPAALLKILGEPAGTKVSTKELTDFLSQHTADNGVLHDPAQANRYKALQFFLKQELDGTQVYLVGEEPQIRAYALGRDANGRLAGFKTVLTQT
;
A
#
# COMPACT_ATOMS: atom_id res chain seq x y z
N MET A 1 -12.80 -8.19 7.78
CA MET A 1 -12.63 -8.27 6.31
C MET A 1 -12.11 -6.91 5.87
N PRO A 2 -10.98 -6.81 5.16
CA PRO A 2 -10.40 -5.51 4.80
C PRO A 2 -11.37 -4.73 3.91
N SER A 3 -11.58 -3.45 4.22
CA SER A 3 -12.44 -2.60 3.41
C SER A 3 -11.90 -2.44 1.98
N ILE A 4 -12.76 -2.05 1.04
CA ILE A 4 -12.35 -1.76 -0.34
C ILE A 4 -11.25 -0.69 -0.40
N PHE A 5 -11.24 0.25 0.56
CA PHE A 5 -10.21 1.27 0.68
C PHE A 5 -8.88 0.70 1.16
N SER A 6 -8.87 -0.27 2.07
CA SER A 6 -7.65 -0.98 2.49
C SER A 6 -7.00 -1.70 1.29
N ARG A 7 -7.81 -2.26 0.38
CA ARG A 7 -7.34 -2.89 -0.86
C ARG A 7 -6.81 -1.87 -1.89
N ILE A 8 -7.31 -0.64 -1.88
CA ILE A 8 -6.73 0.47 -2.67
C ILE A 8 -5.39 0.93 -2.07
N VAL A 9 -5.32 1.04 -0.74
CA VAL A 9 -4.10 1.44 -0.03
C VAL A 9 -2.96 0.46 -0.33
N SER A 10 -3.24 -0.84 -0.24
CA SER A 10 -2.29 -1.92 -0.55
C SER A 10 -1.91 -2.02 -2.03
N GLY A 11 -2.67 -1.38 -2.93
CA GLY A 11 -2.47 -1.44 -4.37
C GLY A 11 -3.08 -2.67 -5.05
N GLU A 12 -3.87 -3.46 -4.32
CA GLU A 12 -4.62 -4.60 -4.89
C GLU A 12 -5.71 -4.11 -5.85
N LEU A 13 -6.34 -2.97 -5.55
CA LEU A 13 -7.33 -2.32 -6.40
C LEU A 13 -6.80 -1.01 -6.98
N PRO A 14 -7.08 -0.73 -8.26
CA PRO A 14 -6.70 0.55 -8.87
C PRO A 14 -7.55 1.69 -8.30
N ALA A 15 -6.98 2.89 -8.30
CA ALA A 15 -7.69 4.12 -7.95
C ALA A 15 -7.12 5.31 -8.73
N TYR A 16 -7.98 6.29 -8.98
CA TYR A 16 -7.59 7.59 -9.53
C TYR A 16 -7.02 8.47 -8.41
N LYS A 17 -5.81 8.16 -7.97
CA LYS A 17 -5.13 8.84 -6.87
C LYS A 17 -4.81 10.29 -7.24
N VAL A 18 -5.00 11.21 -6.28
CA VAL A 18 -4.74 12.64 -6.46
C VAL A 18 -3.71 13.19 -5.47
N ALA A 19 -3.59 12.56 -4.30
CA ALA A 19 -2.52 12.86 -3.35
C ALA A 19 -2.26 11.65 -2.44
N GLU A 20 -1.02 11.49 -1.99
CA GLU A 20 -0.63 10.45 -1.05
C GLU A 20 0.49 10.98 -0.13
N ASP A 21 0.46 10.66 1.15
CA ASP A 21 1.59 10.84 2.05
C ASP A 21 1.85 9.57 2.88
N GLY A 22 2.70 9.63 3.90
CA GLY A 22 3.01 8.46 4.74
C GLY A 22 1.79 7.87 5.46
N GLN A 23 0.74 8.64 5.73
CA GLN A 23 -0.40 8.27 6.58
C GLN A 23 -1.76 8.39 5.88
N HIS A 24 -1.86 9.09 4.75
CA HIS A 24 -3.13 9.42 4.10
C HIS A 24 -3.08 9.13 2.61
N LEU A 25 -4.26 8.94 2.03
CA LEU A 25 -4.46 8.79 0.60
C LEU A 25 -5.72 9.56 0.18
N ALA A 26 -5.65 10.24 -0.96
CA ALA A 26 -6.80 10.85 -1.62
C ALA A 26 -6.94 10.34 -3.05
N PHE A 27 -8.17 10.04 -3.45
CA PHE A 27 -8.51 9.54 -4.78
C PHE A 27 -9.93 9.93 -5.18
N LEU A 28 -10.23 9.93 -6.47
CA LEU A 28 -11.56 10.24 -6.97
C LEU A 28 -12.56 9.12 -6.64
N ASP A 29 -13.76 9.51 -6.24
CA ASP A 29 -14.91 8.62 -6.09
C ASP A 29 -15.35 8.10 -7.46
N ILE A 30 -15.52 6.79 -7.60
CA ILE A 30 -15.98 6.14 -8.85
C ILE A 30 -17.50 6.25 -9.05
N THR A 31 -18.23 6.65 -8.01
CA THR A 31 -19.68 6.92 -8.00
C THR A 31 -19.97 8.38 -7.61
N PRO A 32 -19.41 9.37 -8.33
CA PRO A 32 -19.38 10.75 -7.88
C PRO A 32 -20.77 11.43 -7.95
N LEU A 33 -20.99 12.41 -7.08
CA LEU A 33 -22.15 13.34 -7.20
C LEU A 33 -21.94 14.37 -8.30
N VAL A 34 -20.68 14.80 -8.47
CA VAL A 34 -20.22 15.83 -9.42
C VAL A 34 -18.78 15.50 -9.81
N GLU A 35 -18.32 16.01 -10.95
CA GLU A 35 -16.90 15.86 -11.33
C GLU A 35 -15.98 16.43 -10.24
N GLY A 36 -14.89 15.71 -9.95
CA GLY A 36 -13.94 16.09 -8.90
C GLY A 36 -14.33 15.66 -7.47
N HIS A 37 -15.44 14.94 -7.28
CA HIS A 37 -15.74 14.30 -5.99
C HIS A 37 -14.57 13.41 -5.57
N THR A 38 -13.90 13.80 -4.49
CA THR A 38 -12.67 13.19 -3.99
C THR A 38 -12.89 12.65 -2.59
N LEU A 39 -12.39 11.45 -2.33
CA LEU A 39 -12.36 10.82 -1.01
C LEU A 39 -10.97 10.99 -0.40
N VAL A 40 -10.93 11.33 0.88
CA VAL A 40 -9.70 11.45 1.65
C VAL A 40 -9.76 10.47 2.82
N ILE A 41 -8.80 9.56 2.89
CA ILE A 41 -8.75 8.47 3.89
C ILE A 41 -7.43 8.47 4.67
N PRO A 42 -7.43 7.99 5.92
CA PRO A 42 -6.21 7.45 6.52
C PRO A 42 -5.81 6.16 5.78
N LYS A 43 -4.53 5.80 5.81
CA LYS A 43 -4.06 4.50 5.34
C LYS A 43 -4.32 3.39 6.36
N GLN A 44 -4.36 3.76 7.63
CA GLN A 44 -4.76 2.87 8.70
C GLN A 44 -6.28 2.66 8.63
N GLU A 45 -6.71 1.40 8.59
CA GLU A 45 -8.13 1.06 8.62
C GLU A 45 -8.72 1.35 10.00
N ILE A 46 -9.50 2.42 10.06
CA ILE A 46 -10.31 2.82 11.21
C ILE A 46 -11.71 3.04 10.62
N ASP A 47 -12.74 2.38 11.15
CA ASP A 47 -14.08 2.41 10.56
C ASP A 47 -14.67 3.83 10.56
N TYR A 48 -14.77 4.43 11.75
CA TYR A 48 -15.43 5.72 11.92
C TYR A 48 -14.46 6.83 12.32
N ILE A 49 -14.68 8.03 11.77
CA ILE A 49 -13.75 9.15 11.91
C ILE A 49 -13.56 9.60 13.37
N PHE A 50 -14.58 9.41 14.22
CA PHE A 50 -14.55 9.81 15.63
C PHE A 50 -13.91 8.76 16.55
N ASP A 51 -13.56 7.59 16.01
CA ASP A 51 -12.76 6.58 16.73
C ASP A 51 -11.25 6.82 16.55
N MET A 52 -10.88 7.79 15.71
CA MET A 52 -9.49 8.19 15.51
C MET A 52 -8.95 8.95 16.74
N THR A 53 -7.64 8.88 16.96
CA THR A 53 -7.00 9.75 17.96
C THR A 53 -7.12 11.22 17.55
N PRO A 54 -7.11 12.17 18.50
CA PRO A 54 -7.19 13.60 18.16
C PRO A 54 -6.14 14.06 17.16
N ASP A 55 -4.90 13.57 17.29
CA ASP A 55 -3.81 13.91 16.39
C ASP A 55 -4.02 13.35 14.98
N ALA A 56 -4.48 12.09 14.86
CA ALA A 56 -4.78 11.48 13.57
C ALA A 56 -5.97 12.16 12.88
N LEU A 57 -7.01 12.51 13.63
CA LEU A 57 -8.17 13.25 13.14
C LEU A 57 -7.78 14.63 12.60
N ALA A 58 -6.91 15.34 13.34
CA ALA A 58 -6.40 16.64 12.93
C ALA A 58 -5.52 16.53 11.67
N ALA A 59 -4.62 15.55 11.62
CA ALA A 59 -3.76 15.31 10.47
C ALA A 59 -4.57 15.00 9.20
N LEU A 60 -5.61 14.18 9.32
CA LEU A 60 -6.53 13.87 8.21
C LEU A 60 -7.21 15.13 7.66
N HIS A 61 -7.67 16.05 8.52
CA HIS A 61 -8.30 17.30 8.10
C HIS A 61 -7.30 18.28 7.46
N VAL A 62 -6.06 18.35 7.96
CA VAL A 62 -4.99 19.15 7.34
C VAL A 62 -4.67 18.62 5.94
N PHE A 63 -4.55 17.31 5.79
CA PHE A 63 -4.36 16.69 4.48
C PHE A 63 -5.57 16.93 3.56
N ALA A 64 -6.80 16.80 4.07
CA ALA A 64 -8.03 17.08 3.31
C ALA A 64 -8.11 18.55 2.85
N GLN A 65 -7.71 19.52 3.68
CA GLN A 65 -7.65 20.93 3.31
C GLN A 65 -6.70 21.14 2.12
N ARG A 66 -5.52 20.51 2.15
CA ARG A 66 -4.53 20.58 1.07
C ARG A 66 -5.09 20.03 -0.24
N VAL A 67 -5.74 18.87 -0.18
CA VAL A 67 -6.39 18.24 -1.33
C VAL A 67 -7.53 19.10 -1.87
N ALA A 68 -8.39 19.65 -0.99
CA ALA A 68 -9.52 20.50 -1.38
C ALA A 68 -9.09 21.72 -2.20
N LYS A 69 -7.95 22.34 -1.88
CA LYS A 69 -7.39 23.44 -2.69
C LYS A 69 -6.99 22.98 -4.08
N GLY A 70 -6.35 21.82 -4.20
CA GLY A 70 -6.02 21.21 -5.49
C GLY A 70 -7.26 20.90 -6.32
N VAL A 71 -8.30 20.34 -5.67
CA VAL A 71 -9.60 20.08 -6.30
C VAL A 71 -10.23 21.37 -6.83
N ALA A 72 -10.31 22.41 -6.01
CA ALA A 72 -10.89 23.70 -6.41
C ALA A 72 -10.13 24.38 -7.55
N ALA A 73 -8.81 24.20 -7.63
CA ALA A 73 -7.98 24.75 -8.70
C ALA A 73 -8.12 23.99 -10.02
N ALA A 74 -8.39 22.69 -9.98
CA ALA A 74 -8.56 21.85 -11.18
C ALA A 74 -10.00 21.80 -11.67
N VAL A 75 -10.98 21.88 -10.76
CA VAL A 75 -12.42 21.82 -11.05
C VAL A 75 -13.07 23.12 -10.58
N PRO A 76 -13.30 24.09 -11.48
CA PRO A 76 -13.90 25.37 -11.13
C PRO A 76 -15.25 25.21 -10.43
N CYS A 77 -15.34 25.72 -9.20
CA CYS A 77 -16.53 25.68 -8.37
C CYS A 77 -16.55 26.89 -7.42
N LYS A 78 -17.69 27.16 -6.78
CA LYS A 78 -17.78 28.25 -5.79
C LYS A 78 -17.14 27.88 -4.47
N ARG A 79 -17.29 26.62 -4.02
CA ARG A 79 -16.79 26.09 -2.75
C ARG A 79 -16.52 24.59 -2.89
N ILE A 80 -15.67 24.07 -2.00
CA ILE A 80 -15.59 22.63 -1.74
C ILE A 80 -16.45 22.34 -0.51
N GLY A 81 -17.45 21.49 -0.67
CA GLY A 81 -18.21 20.90 0.41
C GLY A 81 -17.41 19.79 1.10
N VAL A 82 -17.59 19.68 2.41
CA VAL A 82 -16.99 18.63 3.23
C VAL A 82 -18.12 17.84 3.88
N ALA A 83 -18.10 16.53 3.74
CA ALA A 83 -19.06 15.65 4.40
C ALA A 83 -18.35 14.40 4.95
N VAL A 84 -18.83 13.90 6.08
CA VAL A 84 -18.47 12.60 6.63
C VAL A 84 -19.78 11.86 6.90
N ILE A 85 -19.92 10.68 6.29
CA ILE A 85 -21.13 9.85 6.39
C ILE A 85 -20.80 8.48 6.98
N GLY A 86 -19.87 7.74 6.34
CA GLY A 86 -19.36 6.47 6.88
C GLY A 86 -20.31 5.27 6.77
N LEU A 87 -21.47 5.40 6.11
CA LEU A 87 -22.46 4.32 6.03
C LEU A 87 -22.23 3.33 4.86
N GLU A 88 -21.46 3.73 3.84
CA GLU A 88 -21.26 2.92 2.63
C GLU A 88 -20.01 2.03 2.72
N VAL A 89 -18.88 2.61 3.15
CA VAL A 89 -17.61 1.89 3.30
C VAL A 89 -17.13 2.06 4.74
N PRO A 90 -16.90 0.95 5.48
CA PRO A 90 -16.51 0.99 6.89
C PRO A 90 -15.01 1.28 7.05
N HIS A 91 -14.61 2.47 6.63
CA HIS A 91 -13.25 2.99 6.71
C HIS A 91 -13.35 4.52 6.62
N ALA A 92 -12.89 5.24 7.64
CA ALA A 92 -13.02 6.67 7.82
C ALA A 92 -12.64 7.43 6.55
N HIS A 93 -13.55 8.24 6.05
CA HIS A 93 -13.32 9.02 4.83
C HIS A 93 -14.02 10.36 4.90
N ILE A 94 -13.34 11.38 4.38
CA ILE A 94 -13.89 12.71 4.16
C ILE A 94 -14.23 12.83 2.68
N HIS A 95 -15.47 13.21 2.37
CA HIS A 95 -15.88 13.60 1.04
C HIS A 95 -15.51 15.06 0.80
N LEU A 96 -14.84 15.34 -0.31
CA LEU A 96 -14.58 16.67 -0.84
C LEU A 96 -15.35 16.83 -2.15
N ILE A 97 -16.35 17.71 -2.16
CA ILE A 97 -17.32 17.82 -3.26
C ILE A 97 -17.27 19.24 -3.84
N PRO A 98 -16.90 19.44 -5.11
CA PRO A 98 -17.03 20.73 -5.79
C PRO A 98 -18.49 21.20 -5.87
N MET A 99 -18.80 22.37 -5.31
CA MET A 99 -20.18 22.88 -5.21
C MET A 99 -20.37 24.22 -5.91
N ASN A 100 -21.45 24.32 -6.68
CA ASN A 100 -21.98 25.56 -7.26
C ASN A 100 -23.35 25.95 -6.68
N LYS A 101 -24.06 24.97 -6.10
CA LYS A 101 -25.32 25.09 -5.35
C LYS A 101 -25.35 24.07 -4.21
N VAL A 102 -26.16 24.32 -3.18
CA VAL A 102 -26.26 23.44 -1.99
C VAL A 102 -26.66 22.01 -2.37
N SER A 103 -27.54 21.84 -3.36
CA SER A 103 -28.01 20.54 -3.81
C SER A 103 -26.92 19.66 -4.44
N ASP A 104 -25.75 20.20 -4.80
CA ASP A 104 -24.66 19.40 -5.36
C ASP A 104 -24.10 18.39 -4.34
N MET A 105 -24.24 18.69 -3.03
CA MET A 105 -23.86 17.81 -1.92
C MET A 105 -25.08 17.08 -1.34
N ASN A 106 -26.07 16.75 -2.18
CA ASN A 106 -27.18 15.89 -1.80
C ASN A 106 -26.88 14.45 -2.22
N PHE A 107 -26.60 13.58 -1.25
CA PHE A 107 -26.23 12.18 -1.50
C PHE A 107 -27.38 11.34 -2.08
N ALA A 108 -28.63 11.82 -1.98
CA ALA A 108 -29.79 11.21 -2.62
C ALA A 108 -29.91 11.53 -4.12
N ASN A 109 -29.09 12.45 -4.65
CA ASN A 109 -29.07 12.69 -6.09
C ASN A 109 -28.52 11.46 -6.84
N PRO A 110 -28.94 11.25 -8.10
CA PRO A 110 -28.31 10.26 -8.96
C PRO A 110 -26.80 10.52 -9.06
N LYS A 111 -25.99 9.47 -8.91
CA LYS A 111 -24.56 9.54 -9.16
C LYS A 111 -24.34 9.73 -10.67
N ILE A 112 -23.35 10.54 -11.03
CA ILE A 112 -23.00 10.74 -12.44
C ILE A 112 -22.00 9.67 -12.89
N SER A 113 -22.02 9.33 -14.18
CA SER A 113 -21.00 8.49 -14.79
C SER A 113 -19.97 9.38 -15.47
N VAL A 114 -18.71 9.23 -15.08
CA VAL A 114 -17.58 9.98 -15.66
C VAL A 114 -16.69 8.98 -16.42
N PRO A 115 -16.40 9.20 -17.71
CA PRO A 115 -15.54 8.30 -18.48
C PRO A 115 -14.15 8.12 -17.85
N ALA A 116 -13.58 6.92 -17.94
CA ALA A 116 -12.26 6.61 -17.36
C ALA A 116 -11.15 7.59 -17.80
N ALA A 117 -11.14 7.99 -19.08
CA ALA A 117 -10.19 8.98 -19.59
C ALA A 117 -10.34 10.34 -18.89
N ARG A 118 -11.58 10.77 -18.62
CA ARG A 118 -11.88 12.00 -17.90
C ARG A 118 -11.51 11.88 -16.42
N MET A 119 -11.73 10.73 -15.79
CA MET A 119 -11.29 10.46 -14.42
C MET A 119 -9.76 10.56 -14.28
N ALA A 120 -9.01 9.99 -15.24
CA ALA A 120 -7.55 10.09 -15.27
C ALA A 120 -7.07 11.53 -15.48
N GLU A 121 -7.70 12.28 -16.39
CA GLU A 121 -7.41 13.69 -16.62
C GLU A 121 -7.66 14.54 -15.36
N LEU A 122 -8.82 14.36 -14.73
CA LEU A 122 -9.17 15.05 -13.48
C LEU A 122 -8.17 14.74 -12.38
N ALA A 123 -7.80 13.46 -12.20
CA ALA A 123 -6.86 13.07 -11.16
C ALA A 123 -5.47 13.70 -11.37
N ALA A 124 -4.96 13.69 -12.61
CA ALA A 124 -3.70 14.34 -12.95
C ALA A 124 -3.76 15.87 -12.76
N ALA A 125 -4.87 16.50 -13.17
CA ALA A 125 -5.07 17.94 -13.02
C ALA A 125 -5.12 18.35 -11.53
N ILE A 126 -5.80 17.57 -10.69
CA ILE A 126 -5.87 17.82 -9.24
C ILE A 126 -4.49 17.62 -8.62
N ALA A 127 -3.82 16.50 -8.90
CA ALA A 127 -2.50 16.18 -8.37
C ALA A 127 -1.47 17.29 -8.67
N ALA A 128 -1.50 17.86 -9.87
CA ALA A 128 -0.64 18.97 -10.27
C ALA A 128 -0.92 20.29 -9.51
N LYS A 129 -2.02 20.40 -8.77
CA LYS A 129 -2.45 21.58 -8.03
C LYS A 129 -2.45 21.39 -6.51
N VAL A 130 -2.08 20.23 -6.00
CA VAL A 130 -1.96 20.00 -4.55
C VAL A 130 -0.77 20.78 -4.00
N ASP A 131 -1.03 21.72 -3.09
CA ASP A 131 0.00 22.54 -2.44
C ASP A 131 1.07 21.66 -1.79
N GLY A 132 2.36 21.93 -2.03
CA GLY A 132 3.46 21.13 -1.48
C GLY A 132 3.70 19.79 -2.19
N GLY A 133 3.05 19.56 -3.34
CA GLY A 133 3.18 18.35 -4.14
C GLY A 133 2.14 17.29 -3.79
N SER A 134 1.77 16.47 -4.77
CA SER A 134 0.81 15.38 -4.56
C SER A 134 1.37 14.25 -3.71
N GLY A 135 2.69 14.10 -3.61
CA GLY A 135 3.33 12.98 -2.93
C GLY A 135 3.19 11.63 -3.66
N LEU A 136 2.57 11.63 -4.85
CA LEU A 136 2.31 10.40 -5.61
C LEU A 136 3.60 9.82 -6.19
N ALA A 137 4.51 10.65 -6.70
CA ALA A 137 5.78 10.20 -7.24
C ALA A 137 6.68 9.62 -6.13
N GLU A 138 6.67 10.24 -4.95
CA GLU A 138 7.40 9.78 -3.77
C GLU A 138 6.81 8.48 -3.22
N ALA A 139 5.48 8.38 -3.17
CA ALA A 139 4.80 7.15 -2.79
C ALA A 139 5.05 6.03 -3.81
N GLU A 140 5.02 6.34 -5.10
CA GLU A 140 5.34 5.40 -6.17
C GLU A 140 6.81 4.98 -6.09
N ALA A 141 7.75 5.88 -5.86
CA ALA A 141 9.16 5.55 -5.67
C ALA A 141 9.43 4.71 -4.40
N ALA A 142 8.67 4.94 -3.32
CA ALA A 142 8.73 4.12 -2.11
C ALA A 142 8.09 2.73 -2.30
N ARG A 143 7.12 2.60 -3.20
CA ARG A 143 6.47 1.34 -3.59
C ARG A 143 7.20 0.64 -4.74
N ALA A 144 7.97 1.39 -5.52
CA ALA A 144 8.69 0.91 -6.67
C ALA A 144 9.65 -0.18 -6.20
N PRO A 145 9.82 -1.26 -6.98
CA PRO A 145 10.96 -2.13 -6.78
C PRO A 145 12.20 -1.23 -6.75
N ALA A 146 13.12 -1.50 -5.80
CA ALA A 146 14.37 -0.75 -5.70
C ALA A 146 14.91 -0.54 -7.12
N ALA A 147 15.20 0.73 -7.48
CA ALA A 147 15.67 1.13 -8.81
C ALA A 147 16.64 0.07 -9.37
N PRO A 148 16.63 -0.26 -10.67
CA PRO A 148 17.52 -1.28 -11.23
C PRO A 148 18.94 -0.99 -10.77
N THR A 149 19.38 -1.77 -9.79
CA THR A 149 20.70 -1.66 -9.22
C THR A 149 21.60 -2.47 -10.13
N ASP A 150 22.79 -1.95 -10.44
CA ASP A 150 23.86 -2.79 -11.02
C ASP A 150 24.29 -3.91 -10.05
N ASP A 151 23.74 -3.94 -8.83
CA ASP A 151 23.92 -5.00 -7.85
C ASP A 151 23.40 -6.36 -8.38
N PRO A 152 24.31 -7.32 -8.64
CA PRO A 152 23.94 -8.63 -9.18
C PRO A 152 22.99 -9.42 -8.27
N THR A 153 23.06 -9.21 -6.95
CA THR A 153 22.23 -9.91 -5.97
C THR A 153 20.76 -9.52 -6.14
N VAL A 154 20.49 -8.22 -6.32
CA VAL A 154 19.12 -7.71 -6.50
C VAL A 154 18.56 -8.14 -7.85
N GLN A 155 19.36 -8.13 -8.92
CA GLN A 155 18.94 -8.59 -10.26
C GLN A 155 18.58 -10.08 -10.26
N GLN A 156 19.41 -10.91 -9.63
CA GLN A 156 19.15 -12.34 -9.53
C GLN A 156 17.91 -12.62 -8.67
N LEU A 157 17.72 -11.86 -7.59
CA LEU A 157 16.53 -11.94 -6.75
C LEU A 157 15.26 -11.58 -7.51
N GLN A 158 15.28 -10.50 -8.31
CA GLN A 158 14.16 -10.14 -9.20
C GLN A 158 13.81 -11.29 -10.14
N LYS A 159 14.81 -11.88 -10.79
CA LYS A 159 14.64 -13.02 -11.70
C LYS A 159 14.02 -14.24 -11.00
N LEU A 160 14.47 -14.54 -9.78
CA LEU A 160 13.98 -15.68 -9.01
C LEU A 160 12.52 -15.47 -8.53
N CYS A 161 12.16 -14.24 -8.14
CA CYS A 161 10.81 -13.90 -7.67
C CYS A 161 9.79 -13.72 -8.81
N THR A 162 10.23 -13.36 -10.02
CA THR A 162 9.34 -13.03 -11.15
C THR A 162 8.32 -14.14 -11.44
N GLY A 163 7.04 -13.89 -11.22
CA GLY A 163 5.98 -14.87 -11.47
C GLY A 163 5.89 -16.01 -10.44
N LEU A 164 6.54 -15.88 -9.28
CA LEU A 164 6.22 -16.68 -8.10
C LEU A 164 5.07 -16.03 -7.32
N ARG A 165 4.16 -16.86 -6.82
CA ARG A 165 3.08 -16.44 -5.91
C ARG A 165 3.11 -17.31 -4.66
N PHE A 166 2.96 -16.69 -3.51
CA PHE A 166 2.82 -17.32 -2.21
C PHE A 166 1.37 -17.73 -2.03
N VAL A 167 1.14 -19.05 -2.06
CA VAL A 167 -0.18 -19.63 -1.78
C VAL A 167 -0.40 -19.70 -0.27
N SER A 168 -1.41 -18.98 0.20
CA SER A 168 -1.96 -19.06 1.56
C SER A 168 -3.47 -19.32 1.45
N GLU A 169 -4.34 -18.62 2.18
CA GLU A 169 -5.77 -18.56 1.81
C GLU A 169 -6.01 -17.74 0.54
N SER A 170 -5.11 -16.79 0.27
CA SER A 170 -5.06 -16.06 -0.99
C SER A 170 -3.68 -16.15 -1.62
N ASP A 171 -3.61 -16.02 -2.94
CA ASP A 171 -2.35 -15.98 -3.67
C ASP A 171 -1.79 -14.55 -3.74
N ALA A 172 -0.63 -14.32 -3.14
CA ALA A 172 0.08 -13.03 -3.21
C ALA A 172 1.38 -13.15 -4.02
N PRO A 173 1.80 -12.15 -4.80
CA PRO A 173 3.10 -12.20 -5.47
C PRO A 173 4.27 -12.20 -4.46
N LEU A 174 5.42 -12.74 -4.88
CA LEU A 174 6.69 -12.47 -4.20
C LEU A 174 7.32 -11.24 -4.85
N GLU A 175 7.40 -10.16 -4.09
CA GLU A 175 7.98 -8.91 -4.55
C GLU A 175 9.42 -8.79 -4.05
N PRO A 176 10.43 -8.71 -4.94
CA PRO A 176 11.82 -8.51 -4.53
C PRO A 176 11.97 -7.12 -3.90
N VAL A 177 12.70 -7.05 -2.78
CA VAL A 177 12.89 -5.81 -2.02
C VAL A 177 14.36 -5.62 -1.64
N SER A 178 14.78 -4.35 -1.56
CA SER A 178 16.09 -3.96 -1.06
C SER A 178 15.97 -2.66 -0.27
N TYR A 179 16.59 -2.62 0.91
CA TYR A 179 16.55 -1.48 1.81
C TYR A 179 17.94 -1.11 2.30
N ALA A 180 18.19 0.19 2.50
CA ALA A 180 19.31 0.62 3.32
C ALA A 180 19.10 0.12 4.76
N ALA A 181 20.15 -0.39 5.38
CA ALA A 181 20.06 -0.98 6.71
C ALA A 181 21.15 -0.47 7.64
N PRO A 182 20.86 -0.21 8.93
CA PRO A 182 21.88 0.15 9.90
C PRO A 182 22.85 -1.02 10.10
N ALA A 183 24.08 -0.76 10.54
CA ALA A 183 25.02 -1.82 10.90
C ALA A 183 24.53 -2.58 12.15
N GLY A 184 24.74 -3.90 12.21
CA GLY A 184 24.42 -4.73 13.37
C GLY A 184 23.03 -5.39 13.35
N ALA A 185 22.55 -5.83 14.51
CA ALA A 185 21.29 -6.55 14.63
C ALA A 185 20.08 -5.66 14.32
N LEU A 186 19.09 -6.23 13.61
CA LEU A 186 17.92 -5.49 13.17
C LEU A 186 16.81 -5.55 14.23
N ALA A 187 16.77 -4.55 15.12
CA ALA A 187 15.71 -4.45 16.12
C ALA A 187 14.34 -4.21 15.46
N PRO A 188 13.22 -4.73 16.01
CA PRO A 188 11.89 -4.58 15.43
C PRO A 188 11.49 -3.13 15.12
N ALA A 189 11.79 -2.19 16.01
CA ALA A 189 11.49 -0.77 15.78
C ALA A 189 12.27 -0.17 14.60
N ALA A 190 13.53 -0.60 14.39
CA ALA A 190 14.33 -0.18 13.24
C ALA A 190 13.80 -0.82 11.95
N LEU A 191 13.42 -2.09 11.99
CA LEU A 191 12.77 -2.78 10.87
C LEU A 191 11.49 -2.05 10.46
N LEU A 192 10.57 -1.79 11.38
CA LEU A 192 9.30 -1.09 11.07
C LEU A 192 9.56 0.26 10.41
N LYS A 193 10.53 1.03 10.92
CA LYS A 193 10.93 2.30 10.32
C LYS A 193 11.45 2.14 8.89
N ILE A 194 12.27 1.11 8.62
CA ILE A 194 12.80 0.82 7.28
C ILE A 194 11.68 0.40 6.32
N LEU A 195 10.73 -0.40 6.81
CA LEU A 195 9.59 -0.89 6.04
C LEU A 195 8.49 0.18 5.84
N GLY A 196 8.57 1.32 6.53
CA GLY A 196 7.53 2.35 6.51
C GLY A 196 6.28 1.96 7.28
N GLU A 197 6.41 1.06 8.25
CA GLU A 197 5.32 0.54 9.08
C GLU A 197 5.10 1.37 10.34
N PRO A 198 3.87 1.44 10.87
CA PRO A 198 3.57 2.16 12.10
C PRO A 198 4.45 1.70 13.28
N ALA A 199 4.85 2.65 14.12
CA ALA A 199 5.54 2.33 15.36
C ALA A 199 4.62 1.47 16.26
N GLY A 200 5.16 0.36 16.76
CA GLY A 200 4.40 -0.57 17.63
C GLY A 200 3.62 -1.64 16.90
N THR A 201 3.64 -1.70 15.56
CA THR A 201 3.11 -2.86 14.83
C THR A 201 3.80 -4.14 15.28
N LYS A 202 3.02 -5.20 15.50
CA LYS A 202 3.53 -6.49 15.95
C LYS A 202 4.49 -7.06 14.90
N VAL A 203 5.64 -7.52 15.38
CA VAL A 203 6.65 -8.22 14.59
C VAL A 203 6.94 -9.55 15.26
N SER A 204 6.80 -10.63 14.52
CA SER A 204 7.32 -11.95 14.90
C SER A 204 8.27 -12.47 13.84
N THR A 205 9.07 -13.47 14.18
CA THR A 205 10.09 -14.03 13.29
C THR A 205 9.86 -15.51 13.06
N LYS A 206 10.20 -15.98 11.86
CA LYS A 206 10.19 -17.39 11.48
C LYS A 206 11.43 -17.72 10.65
N GLU A 207 11.91 -18.94 10.80
CA GLU A 207 12.99 -19.46 9.94
C GLU A 207 12.53 -19.58 8.49
N LEU A 208 13.42 -19.23 7.55
CA LEU A 208 13.11 -19.24 6.11
C LEU A 208 12.70 -20.63 5.63
N THR A 209 13.38 -21.67 6.12
CA THR A 209 13.08 -23.07 5.74
C THR A 209 11.66 -23.45 6.16
N ASP A 210 11.28 -23.09 7.39
CA ASP A 210 9.98 -23.44 7.95
C ASP A 210 8.88 -22.63 7.27
N PHE A 211 9.16 -21.36 6.93
CA PHE A 211 8.22 -20.50 6.21
C PHE A 211 7.92 -21.01 4.81
N LEU A 212 8.94 -21.46 4.07
CA LEU A 212 8.79 -21.97 2.69
C LEU A 212 8.56 -23.49 2.60
N SER A 213 8.36 -24.17 3.73
CA SER A 213 8.28 -25.65 3.78
C SER A 213 7.20 -26.22 2.85
N GLN A 214 6.00 -25.62 2.85
CA GLN A 214 4.90 -26.06 1.98
C GLN A 214 5.10 -25.71 0.50
N HIS A 215 5.85 -24.65 0.19
CA HIS A 215 6.13 -24.20 -1.17
C HIS A 215 7.36 -24.87 -1.78
N THR A 216 8.18 -25.55 -0.98
CA THR A 216 9.36 -26.30 -1.44
C THR A 216 9.16 -27.81 -1.42
N ALA A 217 8.11 -28.33 -0.80
CA ALA A 217 7.78 -29.75 -0.80
C ALA A 217 7.28 -30.21 -2.18
N ASP A 218 7.71 -31.41 -2.60
CA ASP A 218 7.31 -31.99 -3.91
C ASP A 218 5.80 -32.26 -3.99
N ASN A 219 5.17 -32.59 -2.86
CA ASN A 219 3.71 -32.75 -2.70
C ASN A 219 3.11 -31.60 -1.86
N GLY A 220 3.70 -30.42 -1.95
CA GLY A 220 3.31 -29.23 -1.20
C GLY A 220 2.06 -28.53 -1.74
N VAL A 221 1.80 -27.34 -1.20
CA VAL A 221 0.60 -26.53 -1.50
C VAL A 221 0.49 -26.10 -2.97
N LEU A 222 1.61 -26.11 -3.70
CA LEU A 222 1.66 -25.68 -5.09
C LEU A 222 1.11 -26.72 -6.07
N HIS A 223 1.14 -28.01 -5.70
CA HIS A 223 0.83 -29.14 -6.60
C HIS A 223 1.53 -29.07 -7.98
N ASP A 224 2.64 -28.34 -8.08
CA ASP A 224 3.42 -28.10 -9.29
C ASP A 224 4.92 -28.23 -8.96
N PRO A 225 5.58 -29.34 -9.36
CA PRO A 225 7.00 -29.57 -9.11
C PRO A 225 7.91 -28.49 -9.72
N ALA A 226 7.52 -27.87 -10.84
CA ALA A 226 8.33 -26.82 -11.46
C ALA A 226 8.32 -25.56 -10.57
N GLN A 227 7.17 -25.17 -10.04
CA GLN A 227 7.07 -24.06 -9.09
C GLN A 227 7.79 -24.37 -7.78
N ALA A 228 7.63 -25.59 -7.25
CA ALA A 228 8.34 -26.01 -6.03
C ALA A 228 9.86 -25.93 -6.20
N ASN A 229 10.39 -26.32 -7.36
CA ASN A 229 11.83 -26.20 -7.66
C ASN A 229 12.28 -24.74 -7.78
N ARG A 230 11.44 -23.84 -8.28
CA ARG A 230 11.73 -22.39 -8.29
C ARG A 230 11.78 -21.82 -6.87
N TYR A 231 10.89 -22.25 -5.98
CA TYR A 231 10.96 -21.92 -4.56
C TYR A 231 12.21 -22.48 -3.87
N LYS A 232 12.64 -23.71 -4.21
CA LYS A 232 13.91 -24.28 -3.72
C LYS A 232 15.10 -23.44 -4.18
N ALA A 233 15.12 -23.02 -5.45
CA ALA A 233 16.17 -22.15 -5.99
C ALA A 233 16.21 -20.78 -5.29
N LEU A 234 15.05 -20.17 -5.05
CA LEU A 234 14.95 -18.93 -4.28
C LEU A 234 15.42 -19.11 -2.84
N GLN A 235 14.97 -20.17 -2.14
CA GLN A 235 15.41 -20.47 -0.78
C GLN A 235 16.93 -20.68 -0.71
N PHE A 236 17.49 -21.42 -1.66
CA PHE A 236 18.93 -21.67 -1.73
C PHE A 236 19.71 -20.36 -1.93
N PHE A 237 19.29 -19.54 -2.88
CA PHE A 237 19.90 -18.23 -3.14
C PHE A 237 19.90 -17.35 -1.88
N LEU A 238 18.76 -17.21 -1.20
CA LEU A 238 18.63 -16.41 0.01
C LEU A 238 19.50 -16.92 1.18
N LYS A 239 19.80 -18.22 1.24
CA LYS A 239 20.68 -18.80 2.27
C LYS A 239 22.17 -18.66 1.96
N GLN A 240 22.53 -18.58 0.69
CA GLN A 240 23.93 -18.53 0.26
C GLN A 240 24.42 -17.10 0.09
N GLU A 241 23.61 -16.23 -0.51
CA GLU A 241 24.02 -14.88 -0.91
C GLU A 241 23.70 -13.82 0.15
N LEU A 242 22.83 -14.14 1.11
CA LEU A 242 22.43 -13.21 2.16
C LEU A 242 22.77 -13.76 3.54
N ASP A 243 23.43 -12.94 4.34
CA ASP A 243 23.78 -13.25 5.72
C ASP A 243 22.58 -13.06 6.66
N GLY A 244 22.39 -14.00 7.58
CA GLY A 244 21.37 -13.93 8.62
C GLY A 244 19.93 -13.87 8.11
N THR A 245 19.61 -14.50 6.96
CA THR A 245 18.27 -14.42 6.39
C THR A 245 17.20 -14.97 7.33
N GLN A 246 16.22 -14.12 7.66
CA GLN A 246 15.09 -14.47 8.50
C GLN A 246 13.78 -13.90 7.94
N VAL A 247 12.66 -14.55 8.26
CA VAL A 247 11.33 -14.07 7.86
C VAL A 247 10.72 -13.27 8.99
N TYR A 248 10.43 -12.01 8.72
CA TYR A 248 9.72 -11.10 9.61
C TYR A 248 8.25 -11.05 9.22
N LEU A 249 7.38 -11.44 10.14
CA LEU A 249 5.93 -11.37 10.01
C LEU A 249 5.47 -10.09 10.70
N VAL A 250 4.93 -9.15 9.92
CA VAL A 250 4.57 -7.80 10.36
C VAL A 250 3.07 -7.59 10.22
N GLY A 251 2.42 -7.26 11.34
CA GLY A 251 0.98 -7.09 11.42
C GLY A 251 0.30 -8.22 12.19
N GLU A 252 -1.01 -8.29 12.07
CA GLU A 252 -1.87 -9.28 12.74
C GLU A 252 -2.89 -9.83 11.75
N GLU A 253 -3.51 -10.96 12.10
CA GLU A 253 -4.60 -11.53 11.31
C GLU A 253 -5.72 -10.50 11.10
N PRO A 254 -6.36 -10.47 9.92
CA PRO A 254 -6.29 -11.50 8.88
C PRO A 254 -5.21 -11.30 7.80
N GLN A 255 -4.45 -10.20 7.85
CA GLN A 255 -3.41 -9.89 6.85
C GLN A 255 -2.06 -9.63 7.49
N ILE A 256 -1.15 -10.60 7.31
CA ILE A 256 0.22 -10.52 7.80
C ILE A 256 1.16 -10.30 6.61
N ARG A 257 2.01 -9.28 6.68
CA ARG A 257 3.06 -9.06 5.67
C ARG A 257 4.31 -9.83 6.06
N ALA A 258 4.77 -10.73 5.20
CA ALA A 258 6.02 -11.45 5.41
C ALA A 258 7.15 -10.80 4.62
N TYR A 259 8.28 -10.59 5.28
CA TYR A 259 9.52 -10.10 4.68
C TYR A 259 10.62 -11.11 4.97
N ALA A 260 11.05 -11.87 3.97
CA ALA A 260 12.24 -12.73 4.09
C ALA A 260 13.46 -11.88 3.75
N LEU A 261 14.21 -11.43 4.76
CA LEU A 261 15.30 -10.48 4.60
C LEU A 261 16.60 -11.01 5.18
N GLY A 262 17.70 -10.81 4.46
CA GLY A 262 19.07 -10.99 4.93
C GLY A 262 19.96 -9.87 4.42
N ARG A 263 21.23 -9.84 4.85
CA ARG A 263 22.19 -8.82 4.44
C ARG A 263 23.00 -9.25 3.23
N ASP A 264 23.05 -8.41 2.20
CA ASP A 264 23.95 -8.62 1.07
C ASP A 264 25.41 -8.26 1.41
N ALA A 265 26.32 -8.49 0.47
CA ALA A 265 27.73 -8.17 0.60
C ALA A 265 28.01 -6.67 0.82
N ASN A 266 27.06 -5.79 0.45
CA ASN A 266 27.13 -4.35 0.64
C ASN A 266 26.51 -3.90 1.98
N GLY A 267 26.06 -4.86 2.81
CA GLY A 267 25.44 -4.62 4.10
C GLY A 267 24.00 -4.12 4.03
N ARG A 268 23.38 -4.08 2.85
CA ARG A 268 21.97 -3.69 2.65
C ARG A 268 21.08 -4.88 3.00
N LEU A 269 19.84 -4.60 3.39
CA LEU A 269 18.84 -5.66 3.50
C LEU A 269 18.31 -5.96 2.10
N ALA A 270 18.29 -7.23 1.72
CA ALA A 270 17.71 -7.71 0.48
C ALA A 270 16.85 -8.94 0.76
N GLY A 271 15.90 -9.21 -0.12
CA GLY A 271 15.00 -10.34 0.03
C GLY A 271 13.71 -10.21 -0.75
N PHE A 272 12.64 -10.83 -0.26
CA PHE A 272 11.31 -10.65 -0.83
C PHE A 272 10.29 -10.28 0.24
N LYS A 273 9.22 -9.61 -0.18
CA LYS A 273 8.01 -9.42 0.60
C LYS A 273 6.84 -10.15 -0.06
N THR A 274 5.88 -10.59 0.75
CA THR A 274 4.60 -11.14 0.31
C THR A 274 3.53 -10.92 1.38
N VAL A 275 2.28 -11.24 1.08
CA VAL A 275 1.15 -11.09 2.01
C VAL A 275 0.56 -12.47 2.30
N LEU A 276 0.35 -12.77 3.58
CA LEU A 276 -0.36 -13.94 4.05
C LEU A 276 -1.76 -13.51 4.46
N THR A 277 -2.75 -14.22 3.92
CA THR A 277 -4.14 -14.12 4.39
C THR A 277 -4.46 -15.36 5.20
N GLN A 278 -4.96 -15.15 6.41
CA GLN A 278 -5.41 -16.20 7.34
C GLN A 278 -6.71 -15.71 8.01
N THR A 279 -7.74 -16.55 8.07
CA THR A 279 -9.05 -16.27 8.67
C THR A 279 -9.32 -17.06 9.93
#